data_AF-A0AB37AMM2-F1
#
_entry.id   AF-A0AB37AMM2-F1
#
_cell.length_a   1.000
_cell.length_b   1.000
_cell.length_c   1.000
_cell.angle_alpha   90.00
_cell.angle_beta   90.00
_cell.angle_gamma   90.00
#
_symmetry.space_group_name_H-M   'P 1'
#
loop_
_entity.id
_entity.type
_entity.pdbx_description
1 polymer ?
#
loop_
_entity_poly.entity_id
_entity_poly.type
_entity_poly.pdbx_seq_one_letter_code
_entity_poly.pdbx_strand_id
1 'polypeptide(L)'
;MEDEGLYCTWQQADDGKSHTLVITDNLQAFAPLSPETVRFYRGGAASETDAFTQWSGTRTLQSVTRTTRTFDYKNPSQPSNPKGTSLPTMGGQGELPDQLEVYEYTGAYTYLDQSRGDHLTKIRMEEWESQAKRFHGAGGVRAIDAGRRFTLVDHPEHDRDPADQR
;
A
#
# COMPACT_ATOMS: atom_id res chain seq x y z
N MET A 1 5.41 6.96 12.96
CA MET A 1 4.55 5.85 12.46
C MET A 1 4.81 5.69 10.98
N GLU A 2 4.50 6.71 10.18
CA GLU A 2 4.75 6.75 8.73
C GLU A 2 6.22 6.43 8.35
N ASP A 3 7.19 7.08 9.00
CA ASP A 3 8.62 6.83 8.72
C ASP A 3 9.08 5.40 9.03
N GLU A 4 8.34 4.67 9.88
CA GLU A 4 8.64 3.28 10.23
C GLU A 4 7.75 2.29 9.47
N GLY A 5 6.99 2.75 8.48
CA GLY A 5 6.09 1.88 7.71
C GLY A 5 4.92 1.32 8.52
N LEU A 6 4.63 1.91 9.68
CA LEU A 6 3.52 1.53 10.53
C LEU A 6 2.24 2.23 10.06
N TYR A 7 1.14 1.49 10.06
CA TYR A 7 -0.20 1.99 9.77
C TYR A 7 -1.19 1.52 10.84
N CYS A 8 -2.39 2.11 10.84
CA CYS A 8 -3.38 1.81 11.85
C CYS A 8 -4.78 1.67 11.29
N THR A 9 -5.60 0.87 11.97
CA THR A 9 -7.05 0.79 11.76
C THR A 9 -7.78 0.83 13.09
N TRP A 10 -9.05 1.22 13.06
CA TRP A 10 -9.94 1.07 14.19
C TRP A 10 -10.69 -0.25 14.10
N GLN A 11 -10.72 -1.00 15.18
CA GLN A 11 -11.56 -2.18 15.32
C GLN A 11 -12.67 -1.89 16.33
N GLN A 12 -13.93 -1.96 15.89
CA GLN A 12 -15.08 -1.83 16.76
C GLN A 12 -15.41 -3.17 17.41
N ALA A 13 -15.70 -3.17 18.71
CA ALA A 13 -16.16 -4.35 19.41
C ALA A 13 -17.58 -4.73 18.96
N ASP A 14 -17.90 -6.03 18.97
CA ASP A 14 -19.19 -6.56 18.52
C ASP A 14 -20.38 -6.00 19.33
N ASP A 15 -20.15 -5.56 20.56
CA ASP A 15 -21.16 -4.93 21.41
C ASP A 15 -21.43 -3.46 21.06
N GLY A 16 -20.63 -2.88 20.17
CA GLY A 16 -20.69 -1.49 19.73
C GLY A 16 -20.27 -0.46 20.81
N LYS A 17 -19.71 -0.89 21.94
CA LYS A 17 -19.44 -0.01 23.10
C LYS A 17 -18.00 0.44 23.21
N SER A 18 -17.10 -0.20 22.50
CA SER A 18 -15.67 0.14 22.52
C SER A 18 -15.04 0.00 21.15
N HIS A 19 -13.90 0.67 20.98
CA HIS A 19 -13.08 0.58 19.79
C HIS A 19 -11.61 0.50 20.20
N THR A 20 -10.80 -0.19 19.41
CA THR A 20 -9.37 -0.38 19.62
C THR A 20 -8.61 0.16 18.43
N LEU A 21 -7.60 1.00 18.67
CA LEU A 21 -6.62 1.37 17.64
C LEU A 21 -5.61 0.24 17.50
N VAL A 22 -5.58 -0.41 16.36
CA VAL A 22 -4.61 -1.45 16.04
C VAL A 22 -3.52 -0.83 15.17
N ILE A 23 -2.28 -0.87 15.62
CA ILE A 23 -1.09 -0.39 14.90
C ILE A 23 -0.29 -1.62 14.45
N THR A 24 0.03 -1.70 13.16
CA THR A 24 0.76 -2.83 12.58
C THR A 24 1.55 -2.42 11.34
N ASP A 25 2.52 -3.23 10.95
CA ASP A 25 3.23 -3.23 9.67
C ASP A 25 2.80 -4.41 8.77
N ASN A 26 1.99 -5.34 9.28
CA ASN A 26 1.66 -6.59 8.61
C ASN A 26 0.21 -6.63 8.10
N LEU A 27 0.04 -6.75 6.77
CA LEU A 27 -1.28 -6.81 6.13
C LEU A 27 -2.09 -8.03 6.58
N GLN A 28 -1.42 -9.12 6.98
CA GLN A 28 -2.09 -10.32 7.47
C GLN A 28 -2.67 -10.17 8.88
N ALA A 29 -2.32 -9.10 9.60
CA ALA A 29 -2.94 -8.78 10.88
C ALA A 29 -4.40 -8.32 10.73
N PHE A 30 -4.82 -7.91 9.52
CA PHE A 30 -6.20 -7.57 9.25
C PHE A 30 -7.10 -8.81 9.20
N ALA A 31 -8.20 -8.77 9.93
CA ALA A 31 -9.18 -9.84 9.92
C ALA A 31 -9.88 -9.92 8.55
N PRO A 32 -10.18 -11.14 8.05
CA PRO A 32 -11.05 -11.28 6.90
C PRO A 32 -12.43 -10.71 7.22
N LEU A 33 -13.13 -10.27 6.18
CA LEU A 33 -14.53 -9.92 6.22
C LEU A 33 -15.36 -11.17 6.55
N SER A 34 -16.56 -10.98 7.10
CA SER A 34 -17.55 -12.06 7.26
C SER A 34 -18.83 -11.67 6.52
N PRO A 35 -19.17 -12.33 5.39
CA PRO A 35 -18.38 -13.36 4.69
C PRO A 35 -17.07 -12.81 4.08
N GLU A 36 -16.06 -13.67 3.89
CA GLU A 36 -14.76 -13.27 3.32
C GLU A 36 -14.86 -12.94 1.82
N THR A 37 -15.88 -13.49 1.14
CA THR A 37 -16.12 -13.25 -0.28
C THR A 37 -17.16 -12.15 -0.47
N VAL A 38 -16.85 -11.21 -1.37
CA VAL A 38 -17.76 -10.13 -1.77
C VAL A 38 -18.04 -10.26 -3.26
N ARG A 39 -19.31 -10.28 -3.63
CA ARG A 39 -19.73 -10.43 -5.03
C ARG A 39 -19.70 -9.09 -5.76
N PHE A 40 -19.40 -9.15 -7.05
CA PHE A 40 -19.69 -8.09 -8.00
C PHE A 40 -21.01 -8.38 -8.73
N TYR A 41 -21.90 -7.39 -8.77
CA TYR A 41 -23.22 -7.52 -9.36
C TYR A 41 -23.45 -6.47 -10.45
N ARG A 42 -23.69 -6.94 -11.69
CA ARG A 42 -23.96 -6.07 -12.86
C ARG A 42 -25.44 -5.75 -13.09
N GLY A 43 -26.37 -6.30 -12.30
CA GLY A 43 -27.81 -6.14 -12.54
C GLY A 43 -28.39 -4.81 -12.05
N GLY A 44 -29.57 -4.43 -12.59
CA GLY A 44 -30.18 -3.11 -12.38
C GLY A 44 -30.63 -2.81 -10.94
N ALA A 45 -30.99 -1.54 -10.70
CA ALA A 45 -31.29 -0.92 -9.39
C ALA A 45 -32.46 -1.51 -8.58
N ALA A 46 -33.04 -2.64 -9.01
CA ALA A 46 -34.25 -3.22 -8.42
C ALA A 46 -33.99 -4.25 -7.31
N SER A 47 -32.73 -4.56 -6.97
CA SER A 47 -32.40 -5.54 -5.94
C SER A 47 -31.44 -4.97 -4.90
N GLU A 48 -31.83 -5.06 -3.63
CA GLU A 48 -30.96 -4.80 -2.48
C GLU A 48 -29.91 -5.91 -2.40
N THR A 49 -28.79 -5.72 -3.10
CA THR A 49 -27.72 -6.72 -3.17
C THR A 49 -26.58 -6.30 -2.26
N ASP A 50 -26.20 -7.18 -1.33
CA ASP A 50 -24.98 -7.10 -0.53
C ASP A 50 -23.78 -7.43 -1.45
N ALA A 51 -23.44 -6.49 -2.32
CA ALA A 51 -22.46 -6.63 -3.40
C ALA A 51 -21.92 -5.28 -3.87
N PHE A 52 -20.75 -5.30 -4.52
CA PHE A 52 -20.26 -4.17 -5.30
C PHE A 52 -21.01 -4.11 -6.64
N THR A 53 -21.46 -2.92 -7.03
CA THR A 53 -22.11 -2.66 -8.32
C THR A 53 -21.20 -1.88 -9.28
N GLN A 54 -20.18 -1.22 -8.72
CA GLN A 54 -19.12 -0.58 -9.47
C GLN A 54 -17.77 -1.06 -8.95
N TRP A 55 -16.84 -1.29 -9.86
CA TRP A 55 -15.46 -1.65 -9.57
C TRP A 55 -14.56 -1.08 -10.66
N SER A 56 -13.51 -0.36 -10.27
CA SER A 56 -12.59 0.26 -11.21
C SER A 56 -11.16 0.21 -10.68
N GLY A 57 -10.22 -0.13 -11.56
CA GLY A 57 -8.80 -0.03 -11.28
C GLY A 57 -8.28 1.34 -11.75
N THR A 58 -7.56 2.04 -10.89
CA THR A 58 -6.84 3.27 -11.20
C THR A 58 -5.35 3.00 -11.14
N ARG A 59 -4.61 3.48 -12.14
CA ARG A 59 -3.15 3.54 -12.09
C ARG A 59 -2.70 4.98 -12.05
N THR A 60 -1.79 5.28 -11.13
CA THR A 60 -1.17 6.60 -10.98
C THR A 60 0.31 6.47 -11.31
N LEU A 61 0.82 7.36 -12.16
CA LEU A 61 2.25 7.40 -12.46
C LEU A 61 3.02 7.76 -11.19
N GLN A 62 4.01 6.92 -10.87
CA GLN A 62 4.91 7.08 -9.74
C GLN A 62 6.36 7.12 -10.23
N SER A 63 7.27 7.50 -9.35
CA SER A 63 8.70 7.56 -9.66
C SER A 63 9.27 6.16 -9.83
N VAL A 64 10.23 5.99 -10.74
CA VAL A 64 10.85 4.69 -11.04
C VAL A 64 12.04 4.39 -10.14
N THR A 65 12.60 5.39 -9.48
CA THR A 65 13.72 5.25 -8.56
C THR A 65 13.65 6.31 -7.47
N ARG A 66 13.95 5.92 -6.22
CA ARG A 66 14.17 6.84 -5.10
C ARG A 66 15.63 6.80 -4.71
N THR A 67 16.26 7.96 -4.65
CA THR A 67 17.61 8.10 -4.12
C THR A 67 17.60 9.02 -2.91
N THR A 68 18.04 8.52 -1.77
CA THR A 68 18.15 9.28 -0.53
C THR A 68 19.60 9.55 -0.17
N ARG A 69 19.87 10.69 0.49
CA ARG A 69 21.17 10.98 1.12
C ARG A 69 21.02 11.63 2.47
N THR A 70 21.96 11.31 3.36
CA THR A 70 22.12 11.96 4.67
C THR A 70 23.56 12.41 4.89
N PHE A 71 23.76 13.37 5.80
CA PHE A 71 25.08 13.83 6.21
C PHE A 71 25.37 13.50 7.67
N ASP A 72 26.54 12.94 7.95
CA ASP A 72 27.03 12.61 9.29
C ASP A 72 28.40 13.28 9.48
N TYR A 73 28.50 14.34 10.29
CA TYR A 73 29.77 15.04 10.52
C TYR A 73 30.82 14.18 11.26
N LYS A 74 30.37 13.18 12.04
CA LYS A 74 31.26 12.27 12.79
C LYS A 74 31.82 11.18 11.89
N ASN A 75 31.11 10.84 10.82
CA ASN A 75 31.57 9.92 9.79
C ASN A 75 31.17 10.45 8.40
N PRO A 76 31.92 11.44 7.88
CA PRO A 76 31.61 12.10 6.61
C PRO A 76 31.52 11.12 5.45
N SER A 77 30.70 11.44 4.46
CA SER A 77 30.57 10.62 3.26
C SER A 77 31.92 10.46 2.56
N GLN A 78 32.19 9.23 2.12
CA GLN A 78 33.37 8.86 1.34
C GLN A 78 32.91 8.16 0.06
N PRO A 79 33.71 8.07 -1.00
CA PRO A 79 33.32 7.35 -2.22
C PRO A 79 32.89 5.89 -1.97
N SER A 80 33.46 5.22 -0.96
CA SER A 80 33.11 3.86 -0.55
C SER A 80 31.84 3.77 0.31
N ASN A 81 31.39 4.88 0.89
CA ASN A 81 30.15 4.98 1.66
C ASN A 81 29.56 6.38 1.47
N PRO A 82 28.76 6.58 0.41
CA PRO A 82 28.21 7.89 0.08
C PRO A 82 27.12 8.35 1.06
N LYS A 83 26.79 7.54 2.09
CA LYS A 83 25.70 7.79 3.05
C LYS A 83 24.37 8.06 2.31
N GLY A 84 24.08 7.20 1.35
CA GLY A 84 22.90 7.30 0.50
C GLY A 84 22.43 5.94 0.01
N THR A 85 21.15 5.84 -0.27
CA THR A 85 20.50 4.63 -0.80
C THR A 85 19.86 4.99 -2.13
N SER A 86 19.98 4.14 -3.14
CA SER A 86 19.19 4.23 -4.36
C SER A 86 18.42 2.93 -4.53
N LEU A 87 17.09 3.03 -4.62
CA LEU A 87 16.20 1.89 -4.74
C LEU A 87 15.30 2.09 -5.97
N PRO A 88 15.31 1.18 -6.96
CA PRO A 88 14.35 1.20 -8.05
C PRO A 88 12.99 0.65 -7.57
N THR A 89 11.91 1.04 -8.25
CA THR A 89 10.59 0.43 -8.04
C THR A 89 10.54 -1.00 -8.58
N MET A 90 9.61 -1.82 -8.09
CA MET A 90 9.35 -3.15 -8.66
C MET A 90 8.95 -3.07 -10.14
N GLY A 91 9.29 -4.12 -10.89
CA GLY A 91 8.84 -4.28 -12.27
C GLY A 91 7.31 -4.39 -12.39
N GLY A 92 6.77 -4.15 -13.59
CA GLY A 92 5.33 -4.30 -13.86
C GLY A 92 4.45 -3.11 -13.47
N GLN A 93 5.05 -1.98 -13.07
CA GLN A 93 4.34 -0.72 -12.81
C GLN A 93 3.87 0.00 -14.10
N GLY A 94 4.17 -0.57 -15.26
CA GLY A 94 3.92 0.01 -16.59
C GLY A 94 5.23 0.34 -17.30
N GLU A 95 5.15 0.73 -18.56
CA GLU A 95 6.30 1.25 -19.31
C GLU A 95 6.48 2.73 -18.93
N LEU A 96 7.25 2.99 -17.88
CA LEU A 96 7.56 4.33 -17.40
C LEU A 96 8.99 4.72 -17.81
N PRO A 97 9.26 5.98 -18.20
CA PRO A 97 10.61 6.42 -18.52
C PRO A 97 11.55 6.32 -17.31
N ASP A 98 12.78 5.85 -17.54
CA ASP A 98 13.83 5.75 -16.52
C ASP A 98 14.21 7.11 -15.88
N GLN A 99 13.82 8.22 -16.51
CA GLN A 99 14.12 9.58 -16.06
C GLN A 99 13.29 10.04 -14.85
N LEU A 100 12.34 9.24 -14.37
CA LEU A 100 11.49 9.56 -13.22
C LEU A 100 12.17 9.19 -11.88
N GLU A 101 13.42 9.59 -11.70
CA GLU A 101 14.11 9.49 -10.41
C GLU A 101 13.68 10.66 -9.49
N VAL A 102 13.37 10.34 -8.24
CA VAL A 102 13.25 11.33 -7.17
C VAL A 102 14.43 11.20 -6.24
N TYR A 103 15.25 12.25 -6.23
CA TYR A 103 16.34 12.42 -5.29
C TYR A 103 15.87 13.24 -4.07
N GLU A 104 16.23 12.79 -2.88
CA GLU A 104 15.93 13.48 -1.63
C GLU A 104 17.14 13.52 -0.70
N TYR A 105 17.47 14.71 -0.20
CA TYR A 105 18.34 14.85 0.96
C TYR A 105 17.48 14.80 2.22
N THR A 106 17.63 13.74 3.02
CA THR A 106 16.78 13.45 4.17
C THR A 106 17.17 14.22 5.43
N GLY A 107 18.15 15.12 5.33
CA GLY A 107 18.71 15.88 6.44
C GLY A 107 20.02 15.32 6.97
N ALA A 108 20.61 16.04 7.92
CA ALA A 108 21.78 15.55 8.64
C ALA A 108 21.34 14.56 9.72
N TYR A 109 22.11 13.48 9.92
CA TYR A 109 21.90 12.48 10.98
C TYR A 109 20.59 11.69 10.89
N THR A 110 20.01 11.56 9.71
CA THR A 110 18.76 10.80 9.51
C THR A 110 18.96 9.32 9.81
N TYR A 111 20.12 8.77 9.45
CA TYR A 111 20.54 7.43 9.85
C TYR A 111 22.06 7.38 9.96
N LEU A 112 22.55 6.60 10.93
CA LEU A 112 23.99 6.39 11.15
C LEU A 112 24.50 5.20 10.33
N ASP A 113 23.71 4.13 10.31
CA ASP A 113 24.01 2.90 9.62
C ASP A 113 23.29 2.81 8.26
N GLN A 114 23.96 2.22 7.28
CA GLN A 114 23.45 2.13 5.91
C GLN A 114 22.19 1.24 5.86
N SER A 115 22.12 0.16 6.65
CA SER A 115 20.94 -0.72 6.65
C SER A 115 19.66 0.00 7.10
N ARG A 116 19.80 0.99 7.99
CA ARG A 116 18.69 1.85 8.41
C ARG A 116 18.25 2.79 7.29
N GLY A 117 19.19 3.38 6.56
CA GLY A 117 18.89 4.19 5.37
C GLY A 117 18.17 3.38 4.30
N ASP A 118 18.61 2.15 4.07
CA ASP A 118 18.01 1.22 3.11
C ASP A 118 16.58 0.87 3.53
N HIS A 119 16.35 0.58 4.81
CA HIS A 119 15.02 0.28 5.35
C HIS A 119 14.04 1.46 5.22
N LEU A 120 14.46 2.66 5.60
CA LEU A 120 13.61 3.86 5.49
C LEU A 120 13.29 4.20 4.03
N THR A 121 14.27 4.03 3.13
CA THR A 121 14.07 4.23 1.69
C THR A 121 13.09 3.18 1.12
N LYS A 122 13.18 1.93 1.59
CA LYS A 122 12.27 0.84 1.20
C LYS A 122 10.83 1.14 1.61
N ILE A 123 10.59 1.57 2.85
CA ILE A 123 9.24 1.95 3.32
C ILE A 123 8.60 2.98 2.39
N ARG A 124 9.36 4.01 2.02
CA ARG A 124 8.88 5.07 1.14
C ARG A 124 8.66 4.61 -0.31
N MET A 125 9.45 3.65 -0.79
CA MET A 125 9.22 3.04 -2.10
C MET A 125 7.93 2.20 -2.11
N GLU A 126 7.73 1.37 -1.08
CA GLU A 126 6.53 0.53 -0.93
C GLU A 126 5.27 1.40 -0.81
N GLU A 127 5.36 2.57 -0.18
CA GLU A 127 4.30 3.58 -0.16
C GLU A 127 3.91 4.06 -1.57
N TRP A 128 4.89 4.41 -2.41
CA TRP A 128 4.63 4.81 -3.80
C TRP A 128 4.02 3.68 -4.62
N GLU A 129 4.54 2.47 -4.47
CA GLU A 129 4.04 1.28 -5.17
C GLU A 129 2.59 0.96 -4.80
N SER A 130 2.23 1.12 -3.52
CA SER A 130 0.84 1.01 -3.04
C SER A 130 -0.10 2.07 -3.64
N GLN A 131 0.42 3.23 -4.01
CA GLN A 131 -0.36 4.29 -4.68
C GLN A 131 -0.40 4.13 -6.21
N ALA A 132 0.53 3.38 -6.79
CA ALA A 132 0.64 3.20 -8.24
C ALA A 132 -0.55 2.43 -8.84
N LYS A 133 -1.11 1.46 -8.11
CA LYS A 133 -2.30 0.70 -8.53
C LYS A 133 -3.29 0.58 -7.36
N ARG A 134 -4.50 1.11 -7.54
CA ARG A 134 -5.60 1.02 -6.55
C ARG A 134 -6.90 0.61 -7.21
N PHE A 135 -7.76 -0.03 -6.44
CA PHE A 135 -9.12 -0.35 -6.86
C PHE A 135 -10.13 0.48 -6.06
N HIS A 136 -11.16 0.94 -6.75
CA HIS A 136 -12.29 1.66 -6.18
C HIS A 136 -13.57 0.87 -6.45
N GLY A 137 -14.23 0.44 -5.38
CA GLY A 137 -15.51 -0.26 -5.41
C GLY A 137 -16.61 0.59 -4.81
N ALA A 138 -17.83 0.52 -5.37
CA ALA A 138 -19.03 1.10 -4.78
C ALA A 138 -20.19 0.09 -4.85
N GLY A 139 -21.05 0.06 -3.85
CA GLY A 139 -22.15 -0.88 -3.76
C GLY A 139 -22.79 -0.92 -2.37
N GLY A 140 -23.62 -1.94 -2.15
CA GLY A 140 -24.41 -2.12 -0.93
C GLY A 140 -23.79 -3.08 0.10
N VAL A 141 -22.46 -3.25 0.08
CA VAL A 141 -21.76 -4.22 0.96
C VAL A 141 -21.80 -3.74 2.41
N ARG A 142 -22.65 -4.33 3.25
CA ARG A 142 -22.90 -3.78 4.60
C ARG A 142 -21.80 -4.07 5.60
N ALA A 143 -21.09 -5.18 5.42
CA ALA A 143 -20.03 -5.60 6.31
C ALA A 143 -18.69 -4.86 6.07
N ILE A 144 -18.55 -4.15 4.95
CA ILE A 144 -17.26 -3.59 4.52
C ILE A 144 -16.79 -2.50 5.48
N ASP A 145 -15.51 -2.55 5.82
CA ASP A 145 -14.87 -1.57 6.71
C ASP A 145 -13.37 -1.45 6.40
N ALA A 146 -12.76 -0.37 6.85
CA ALA A 146 -11.32 -0.16 6.71
C ALA A 146 -10.53 -1.20 7.51
N GLY A 147 -9.43 -1.71 6.95
CA GLY A 147 -8.62 -2.74 7.60
C GLY A 147 -9.28 -4.12 7.64
N ARG A 148 -10.15 -4.43 6.68
CA ARG A 148 -10.67 -5.78 6.42
C ARG A 148 -10.09 -6.33 5.12
N ARG A 149 -9.91 -7.65 5.07
CA ARG A 149 -9.52 -8.37 3.84
C ARG A 149 -10.74 -9.10 3.27
N PHE A 150 -10.86 -9.13 1.95
CA PHE A 150 -11.92 -9.87 1.27
C PHE A 150 -11.42 -10.35 -0.10
N THR A 151 -12.12 -11.30 -0.69
CA THR A 151 -11.89 -11.75 -2.07
C THR A 151 -13.07 -11.31 -2.93
N LEU A 152 -12.79 -10.63 -4.05
CA LEU A 152 -13.82 -10.25 -5.01
C LEU A 152 -14.15 -11.45 -5.91
N VAL A 153 -15.44 -11.72 -6.09
CA VAL A 153 -15.93 -12.81 -6.96
C VAL A 153 -17.01 -12.29 -7.91
N ASP A 154 -17.29 -13.05 -8.97
CA ASP A 154 -18.28 -12.72 -10.00
C ASP A 154 -17.93 -11.46 -10.81
N HIS A 155 -16.66 -11.02 -10.76
CA HIS A 155 -16.17 -9.88 -11.56
C HIS A 155 -15.51 -10.39 -12.84
N PRO A 156 -16.02 -10.05 -14.03
CA PRO A 156 -15.68 -10.74 -15.28
C PRO A 156 -14.23 -10.60 -15.75
N GLU A 157 -13.50 -9.58 -15.29
CA GLU A 157 -12.06 -9.47 -15.53
C GLU A 157 -11.23 -10.12 -14.42
N HIS A 158 -11.66 -10.05 -13.15
CA HIS A 158 -10.87 -10.55 -12.02
C HIS A 158 -11.04 -12.06 -11.83
N ASP A 159 -12.18 -12.63 -12.21
CA ASP A 159 -12.38 -14.08 -12.21
C ASP A 159 -11.43 -14.81 -13.19
N ARG A 160 -10.72 -14.08 -14.06
CA ARG A 160 -9.67 -14.62 -14.94
C ARG A 160 -8.26 -14.45 -14.37
N ASP A 161 -8.10 -13.58 -13.37
CA ASP A 161 -6.80 -13.30 -12.75
C ASP A 161 -6.34 -14.50 -11.90
N PRO A 162 -5.02 -14.66 -11.65
CA PRO A 162 -4.50 -15.58 -10.65
C PRO A 162 -5.04 -15.28 -9.24
N ALA A 163 -5.07 -16.27 -8.35
CA ALA A 163 -5.66 -16.12 -7.01
C ALA A 163 -5.00 -15.03 -6.14
N ASP A 164 -3.71 -14.75 -6.34
CA ASP A 164 -2.96 -13.69 -5.68
C ASP A 164 -3.28 -12.28 -6.23
N GLN A 165 -4.08 -12.19 -7.30
CA GLN A 165 -4.49 -10.95 -7.96
C GLN A 165 -6.02 -10.74 -7.95
N ARG A 166 -6.78 -11.61 -7.26
CA ARG A 166 -8.23 -11.53 -7.05
C ARG A 166 -8.62 -10.90 -5.72
#